data_AF-A0A9C9XAI1-F1
#
_entry.id   AF-A0A9C9XAI1-F1
#
_cell.length_a   1.000
_cell.length_b   1.000
_cell.length_c   1.000
_cell.angle_alpha   90.00
_cell.angle_beta   90.00
_cell.angle_gamma   90.00
#
_symmetry.space_group_name_H-M   'P 1'
#
loop_
_entity.id
_entity.type
_entity.pdbx_description
1 polymer ?
#
loop_
_entity_poly.entity_id
_entity_poly.type
_entity_poly.pdbx_seq_one_letter_code
_entity_poly.pdbx_strand_id
1 'polypeptide(L)'
;MFIKVPFKRLGLWLLALLWLLPGISGAAKPVDVAVVLSKSSQPYEEFYRQLEAGLTDKPRPFRLHRLDGELSGALTALAGRGIRPRLIVAAGSQAADRVLALKTPLPTLFSLIPSIRYRHRIA
;
A
#
# COMPACT_ATOMS: atom_id res chain seq x y z
N MET A 1 -31.94 -37.25 -33.56
CA MET A 1 -30.59 -37.79 -33.86
C MET A 1 -29.68 -37.37 -32.71
N PHE A 2 -29.48 -38.24 -31.71
CA PHE A 2 -28.70 -37.91 -30.51
C PHE A 2 -27.26 -38.40 -30.69
N ILE A 3 -26.30 -37.45 -30.69
CA ILE A 3 -24.88 -37.74 -30.80
C ILE A 3 -24.40 -38.30 -29.45
N LYS A 4 -24.08 -39.60 -29.38
CA LYS A 4 -23.43 -40.23 -28.22
C LYS A 4 -21.95 -39.86 -28.24
N VAL A 5 -21.55 -38.89 -27.42
CA VAL A 5 -20.14 -38.57 -27.20
C VAL A 5 -19.56 -39.56 -26.16
N PRO A 6 -18.49 -40.30 -26.47
CA PRO A 6 -17.92 -41.29 -25.55
C PRO A 6 -17.25 -40.59 -24.35
N PHE A 7 -17.72 -40.92 -23.15
CA PHE A 7 -17.35 -40.32 -21.85
C PHE A 7 -15.84 -40.25 -21.58
N LYS A 8 -15.04 -41.16 -22.15
CA LYS A 8 -13.57 -41.18 -22.02
C LYS A 8 -12.88 -39.97 -22.68
N ARG A 9 -13.49 -39.35 -23.69
CA ARG A 9 -12.94 -38.14 -24.33
C ARG A 9 -13.22 -36.87 -23.53
N LEU A 10 -14.32 -36.81 -22.78
CA LEU A 10 -14.66 -35.61 -21.97
C LEU A 10 -13.63 -35.33 -20.87
N GLY A 11 -13.12 -36.37 -20.19
CA GLY A 11 -12.14 -36.19 -19.11
C GLY A 11 -10.82 -35.59 -19.58
N LEU A 12 -10.33 -35.98 -20.76
CA LEU A 12 -9.08 -35.46 -21.33
C LEU A 12 -9.24 -34.01 -21.79
N TRP A 13 -10.41 -33.66 -22.34
CA TRP A 13 -10.75 -32.28 -22.70
C TRP A 13 -10.87 -31.37 -21.47
N LEU A 14 -11.43 -31.85 -20.36
CA LEU A 14 -11.52 -31.08 -19.11
C LEU A 14 -10.13 -30.82 -18.49
N LEU A 15 -9.23 -31.79 -18.57
CA LEU A 15 -7.85 -31.62 -18.09
C LEU A 15 -7.07 -30.64 -18.96
N ALA A 16 -7.21 -30.70 -20.29
CA ALA A 16 -6.63 -29.73 -21.21
C ALA A 16 -7.23 -28.33 -21.02
N LEU A 17 -8.54 -28.22 -20.72
CA LEU A 17 -9.20 -26.95 -20.40
C LEU A 17 -8.69 -26.36 -19.08
N LEU A 18 -8.36 -27.21 -18.09
CA LEU A 18 -7.73 -26.78 -16.84
C LEU A 18 -6.31 -26.24 -17.05
N TRP A 19 -5.57 -26.80 -18.01
CA TRP A 19 -4.23 -26.33 -18.40
C TRP A 19 -4.27 -25.06 -19.28
N LEU A 20 -5.42 -24.78 -19.90
CA LEU A 20 -5.69 -23.57 -20.67
C LEU A 20 -6.23 -22.41 -19.84
N LEU A 21 -6.48 -22.59 -18.54
CA LEU A 21 -6.75 -21.48 -17.64
C LEU A 21 -5.43 -20.71 -17.45
N PRO A 22 -5.26 -19.55 -18.10
CA PRO A 22 -4.07 -18.74 -17.88
C PRO A 22 -4.15 -18.29 -16.43
N GLY A 23 -3.28 -18.85 -15.59
CA GLY A 23 -2.99 -18.42 -14.23
C GLY A 23 -4.22 -18.08 -13.38
N ILE A 24 -4.43 -18.83 -12.32
CA ILE A 24 -4.98 -18.24 -11.10
C ILE A 24 -3.91 -17.24 -10.60
N SER A 25 -3.75 -16.12 -11.32
CA SER A 25 -3.11 -14.91 -10.86
C SER A 25 -4.09 -14.34 -9.85
N GLY A 26 -4.09 -14.93 -8.66
CA GLY A 26 -4.63 -14.28 -7.48
C GLY A 26 -3.82 -13.00 -7.35
N ALA A 27 -4.39 -11.89 -7.83
CA ALA A 27 -3.77 -10.58 -7.77
C ALA A 27 -3.26 -10.39 -6.34
N ALA A 28 -1.94 -10.21 -6.20
CA ALA A 28 -1.32 -10.14 -4.89
C ALA A 28 -2.04 -9.07 -4.07
N LYS A 29 -2.57 -9.46 -2.89
CA LYS A 29 -3.31 -8.51 -2.04
C LYS A 29 -2.43 -7.27 -1.81
N PRO A 30 -2.97 -6.06 -2.04
CA PRO A 30 -2.18 -4.85 -1.89
C PRO A 30 -1.64 -4.70 -0.47
N VAL A 31 -0.47 -4.09 -0.37
CA VAL A 31 0.12 -3.75 0.92
C VAL A 31 -0.34 -2.36 1.30
N ASP A 32 -1.13 -2.26 2.36
CA ASP A 32 -1.51 -0.98 2.95
C ASP A 32 -0.33 -0.41 3.76
N VAL A 33 0.04 0.83 3.46
CA VAL A 33 1.11 1.57 4.13
C VAL A 33 0.51 2.86 4.69
N ALA A 34 0.64 3.07 5.99
CA ALA A 34 0.26 4.33 6.60
C ALA A 34 1.40 5.34 6.44
N VAL A 35 1.08 6.56 6.01
CA VAL A 35 2.08 7.62 5.80
C VAL A 35 1.73 8.81 6.69
N VAL A 36 2.67 9.20 7.54
CA VAL A 36 2.55 10.35 8.43
C VAL A 36 3.53 11.42 7.97
N LEU A 37 3.01 12.59 7.62
CA LEU A 37 3.83 13.75 7.27
C LEU A 37 3.96 14.68 8.46
N SER A 38 5.14 15.30 8.61
CA SER A 38 5.35 16.29 9.66
C SER A 38 4.46 17.52 9.46
N LYS A 39 4.28 17.96 8.20
CA LYS A 39 3.44 19.08 7.81
C LYS A 39 2.80 18.84 6.45
N SER A 40 1.67 19.48 6.20
CA SER A 40 1.02 19.53 4.87
C SER A 40 1.64 20.63 3.98
N SER A 41 2.96 20.61 3.85
CA SER A 41 3.71 21.60 3.07
C SER A 41 4.91 20.94 2.40
N GLN A 42 5.51 21.64 1.46
CA GLN A 42 6.87 21.32 1.01
C GLN A 42 7.82 21.30 2.23
N PRO A 43 8.76 20.35 2.32
CA PRO A 43 9.09 19.28 1.36
C PRO A 43 8.27 17.99 1.49
N TYR A 44 7.43 17.86 2.50
CA TYR A 44 6.78 16.60 2.86
C TYR A 44 5.75 16.14 1.83
N GLU A 45 5.05 17.08 1.20
CA GLU A 45 4.13 16.79 0.09
C GLU A 45 4.85 16.25 -1.15
N GLU A 46 6.06 16.76 -1.44
CA GLU A 46 6.90 16.23 -2.52
C GLU A 46 7.35 14.80 -2.23
N PHE A 47 7.78 14.55 -0.99
CA PHE A 47 8.13 13.21 -0.54
C PHE A 47 6.96 12.23 -0.71
N TYR A 48 5.74 12.62 -0.32
CA TYR A 48 4.56 11.77 -0.48
C TYR A 48 4.32 11.42 -1.95
N ARG A 49 4.34 12.41 -2.84
CA ARG A 49 4.15 12.20 -4.28
C ARG A 49 5.23 11.32 -4.91
N GLN A 50 6.49 11.51 -4.52
CA GLN A 50 7.59 10.68 -5.00
C GLN A 50 7.51 9.24 -4.46
N LEU A 51 7.08 9.07 -3.21
CA LEU A 51 6.84 7.75 -2.64
C LEU A 51 5.71 7.01 -3.37
N GLU A 52 4.60 7.71 -3.66
CA GLU A 52 3.49 7.17 -4.42
C GLU A 52 3.93 6.73 -5.83
N ALA A 53 4.57 7.64 -6.57
CA ALA A 53 5.08 7.36 -7.91
C ALA A 53 6.07 6.19 -7.93
N GLY A 54 6.98 6.13 -6.95
CA GLY A 54 7.98 5.06 -6.85
C GLY A 54 7.40 3.68 -6.53
N LEU A 55 6.14 3.61 -6.07
CA LEU A 55 5.46 2.36 -5.72
C LEU A 55 4.44 1.90 -6.77
N THR A 56 4.03 2.75 -7.70
CA THR A 56 3.05 2.44 -8.74
C THR A 56 3.48 1.28 -9.63
N ASP A 57 4.74 1.24 -10.06
CA ASP A 57 5.26 0.24 -11.01
C ASP A 57 5.84 -1.01 -10.34
N LYS A 58 5.51 -1.24 -9.05
CA LYS A 58 6.05 -2.40 -8.33
C LYS A 58 5.25 -3.66 -8.63
N PRO A 59 5.91 -4.83 -8.74
CA PRO A 59 5.23 -6.12 -9.00
C PRO A 59 4.14 -6.45 -7.97
N ARG A 60 4.26 -5.91 -6.76
CA ARG A 60 3.24 -5.99 -5.73
C ARG A 60 2.56 -4.62 -5.57
N PRO A 61 1.21 -4.55 -5.61
CA PRO A 61 0.51 -3.29 -5.43
C PRO A 61 0.66 -2.78 -4.00
N PHE A 62 0.91 -1.48 -3.85
CA PHE A 62 0.91 -0.77 -2.57
C PHE A 62 -0.23 0.24 -2.56
N ARG A 63 -0.83 0.46 -1.38
CA ARG A 63 -1.80 1.54 -1.16
C ARG A 63 -1.28 2.42 -0.03
N LEU A 64 -1.09 3.69 -0.34
CA LEU A 64 -0.68 4.68 0.65
C LEU A 64 -1.91 5.28 1.31
N HIS A 65 -1.89 5.32 2.64
CA HIS A 65 -2.93 5.93 3.46
C HIS A 65 -2.31 7.05 4.26
N ARG A 66 -2.50 8.29 3.80
CA ARG A 66 -2.06 9.46 4.55
C ARG A 66 -2.86 9.57 5.85
N LEU A 67 -2.15 9.72 6.96
CA LEU A 67 -2.74 9.94 8.28
C LEU A 67 -2.54 11.41 8.68
N ASP A 68 -3.63 12.14 8.67
CA ASP A 68 -3.71 13.51 9.18
C ASP A 68 -4.43 13.52 10.54
N GLY A 69 -4.13 14.50 11.40
CA GLY A 69 -4.74 14.56 12.74
C GLY A 69 -4.29 13.42 13.66
N GLU A 70 -5.02 13.14 14.74
CA GLU A 70 -4.64 12.16 15.77
C GLU A 70 -4.44 10.74 15.20
N LEU A 71 -3.26 10.15 15.44
CA LEU A 71 -2.82 8.93 14.73
C LEU A 71 -3.57 7.67 15.18
N SER A 72 -3.91 7.55 16.46
CA SER A 72 -4.62 6.40 17.00
C SER A 72 -6.03 6.31 16.40
N GLY A 73 -6.74 7.43 16.37
CA GLY A 73 -8.06 7.57 15.75
C GLY A 73 -8.01 7.31 14.25
N ALA A 74 -7.00 7.83 13.54
CA ALA A 74 -6.85 7.58 12.11
C ALA A 74 -6.60 6.09 11.79
N LEU A 75 -5.74 5.40 12.55
CA LEU A 75 -5.50 3.96 12.39
C LEU A 75 -6.74 3.13 12.75
N THR A 76 -7.48 3.52 13.79
CA THR A 76 -8.75 2.88 14.17
C THR A 76 -9.80 3.05 13.06
N ALA A 77 -9.88 4.24 12.46
CA ALA A 77 -10.77 4.50 11.33
C ALA A 77 -10.41 3.64 10.10
N LEU A 78 -9.11 3.46 9.81
CA LEU A 78 -8.68 2.52 8.76
C LEU A 78 -9.09 1.09 9.08
N ALA A 79 -8.88 0.63 10.32
CA ALA A 79 -9.26 -0.70 10.75
C ALA A 79 -10.78 -0.94 10.62
N GLY A 80 -11.60 0.07 10.95
CA GLY A 80 -13.06 0.02 10.76
C GLY A 80 -13.49 -0.10 9.29
N ARG A 81 -12.64 0.33 8.34
CA ARG A 81 -12.84 0.14 6.89
C ARG A 81 -12.24 -1.16 6.35
N GLY A 82 -11.75 -2.04 7.24
CA GLY A 82 -11.07 -3.28 6.86
C GLY A 82 -9.65 -3.08 6.33
N ILE A 83 -9.08 -1.88 6.46
CA ILE A 83 -7.72 -1.55 6.03
C ILE A 83 -6.79 -1.79 7.21
N ARG A 84 -5.75 -2.62 7.02
CA ARG A 84 -4.78 -2.94 8.07
C ARG A 84 -3.36 -2.62 7.58
N PRO A 85 -2.87 -1.39 7.82
CA PRO A 85 -1.52 -1.02 7.46
C PRO A 85 -0.50 -2.00 8.02
N ARG A 86 0.45 -2.42 7.19
CA ARG A 86 1.53 -3.34 7.60
C ARG A 86 2.85 -2.63 7.87
N LEU A 87 2.93 -1.35 7.54
CA LEU A 87 4.10 -0.48 7.66
C LEU A 87 3.61 0.94 7.92
N ILE A 88 4.35 1.67 8.75
CA ILE A 88 4.22 3.12 8.89
C ILE A 88 5.44 3.79 8.26
N VAL A 89 5.23 4.84 7.49
CA VAL A 89 6.29 5.73 6.99
C VAL A 89 6.09 7.09 7.64
N ALA A 90 7.06 7.52 8.43
CA ALA A 90 7.06 8.82 9.10
C ALA A 90 8.05 9.77 8.42
N ALA A 91 7.56 10.85 7.84
CA ALA A 91 8.34 11.83 7.10
C ALA A 91 8.57 13.11 7.91
N GLY A 92 9.81 13.30 8.37
CA GLY A 92 10.29 14.39 9.22
C GLY A 92 10.18 14.09 10.72
N SER A 93 10.83 14.94 11.52
CA SER A 93 10.95 14.75 12.98
C SER A 93 9.60 14.79 13.69
N GLN A 94 8.72 15.75 13.36
CA GLN A 94 7.41 15.85 13.99
C GLN A 94 6.53 14.62 13.71
N ALA A 95 6.61 14.05 12.51
CA ALA A 95 5.94 12.79 12.21
C ALA A 95 6.53 11.63 13.03
N ALA A 96 7.86 11.58 13.13
CA ALA A 96 8.56 10.55 13.91
C ALA A 96 8.14 10.58 15.38
N ASP A 97 8.15 11.75 16.01
CA ASP A 97 7.77 11.94 17.42
C ASP A 97 6.35 11.44 17.69
N ARG A 98 5.42 11.77 16.78
CA ARG A 98 4.02 11.35 16.89
C ARG A 98 3.84 9.84 16.74
N VAL A 99 4.58 9.20 15.83
CA VAL A 99 4.53 7.74 15.65
C VAL A 99 5.18 7.02 16.84
N LEU A 100 6.27 7.56 17.40
CA LEU A 100 6.91 7.01 18.60
C LEU A 100 5.97 7.07 19.81
N ALA A 101 5.19 8.15 19.95
CA ALA A 101 4.21 8.30 21.02
C ALA A 101 3.06 7.26 20.95
N LEU A 102 2.75 6.74 19.76
CA LEU A 102 1.68 5.76 19.54
C LEU A 102 1.98 4.38 20.16
N LYS A 103 3.25 4.04 20.42
CA LYS A 103 3.68 2.73 20.94
C LYS A 103 3.12 1.53 20.15
N THR A 104 2.99 1.68 18.84
CA THR A 104 2.49 0.63 17.94
C THR A 104 3.55 -0.44 17.69
N PRO A 105 3.17 -1.72 17.58
CA PRO A 105 4.08 -2.79 17.17
C PRO A 105 4.35 -2.82 15.66
N LEU A 106 3.71 -1.94 14.87
CA LEU A 106 3.91 -1.90 13.43
C LEU A 106 5.33 -1.46 13.07
N PRO A 107 5.98 -2.12 12.10
CA PRO A 107 7.28 -1.67 11.62
C PRO A 107 7.14 -0.24 11.09
N THR A 108 8.13 0.59 11.39
CA THR A 108 8.12 2.02 11.06
C THR A 108 9.41 2.41 10.36
N LEU A 109 9.29 3.08 9.22
CA LEU A 109 10.40 3.71 8.51
C LEU A 109 10.39 5.21 8.79
N PHE A 110 11.50 5.73 9.31
CA PHE A 110 11.68 7.15 9.55
C PHE A 110 12.48 7.76 8.40
N SER A 111 11.92 8.77 7.75
CA SER A 111 12.58 9.57 6.72
C SER A 111 12.83 10.97 7.27
N LEU A 112 14.10 11.32 7.51
CA LEU A 112 14.48 12.65 7.97
C LEU A 112 14.70 13.55 6.76
N ILE A 113 13.78 14.49 6.55
CA ILE A 113 13.83 15.39 5.39
C ILE A 113 14.35 16.75 5.85
N PRO A 114 15.53 17.20 5.35
CA PRO A 114 16.09 18.48 5.75
C PRO A 114 15.26 19.64 5.19
N SER A 115 14.69 20.46 6.07
CA SER A 115 13.87 21.62 5.68
C SER A 115 14.68 22.85 5.24
N ILE A 116 16.01 22.83 5.44
CA ILE A 116 16.90 23.99 5.25
C ILE A 116 16.86 24.51 3.80
N ARG A 117 16.77 23.62 2.80
CA ARG A 117 16.73 24.04 1.38
C ARG A 117 15.39 24.62 0.92
N TYR A 118 14.31 24.42 1.68
CA TYR A 118 12.96 24.83 1.28
C TYR A 118 12.54 26.20 1.82
N ARG A 119 13.26 26.74 2.82
CA ARG A 119 13.04 28.13 3.29
C ARG A 119 13.42 29.19 2.26
N HIS A 120 14.32 28.89 1.32
CA HIS A 120 14.83 29.87 0.35
C HIS A 120 14.01 29.98 -0.94
N ARG A 121 12.85 29.32 -1.05
CA ARG A 121 11.97 29.38 -2.23
C ARG A 121 10.64 30.09 -1.99
N ILE A 122 10.52 30.80 -0.87
CA ILE A 122 9.40 31.68 -0.54
C ILE A 122 9.97 33.09 -0.33
N ALA A 123 10.23 33.78 -1.44
CA ALA A 123 10.41 35.23 -1.52
C ALA A 123 9.74 35.68 -2.82
#